data_AF-A0A089ZVT4-F1
#
_entry.id   AF-A0A089ZVT4-F1
#
_cell.length_a   1.000
_cell.length_b   1.000
_cell.length_c   1.000
_cell.angle_alpha   90.00
_cell.angle_beta   90.00
_cell.angle_gamma   90.00
#
_symmetry.space_group_name_H-M   'P 1'
#
loop_
_entity.id
_entity.type
_entity.pdbx_description
1 polymer ?
#
loop_
_entity_poly.entity_id
_entity_poly.type
_entity_poly.pdbx_seq_one_letter_code
_entity_poly.pdbx_strand_id
1 'polypeptide(L)' 'MALKQRPYNAHQLSETLNLNYKTVRHHIKVLEENDVITSAGKKKYGEMYFLTDKMEEDFNTFQDIWKELKTQHGNKYG' A
#
# COMPACT_ATOMS: atom_id res chain seq x y z
N MET A 1 7.44 -2.18 -0.24
CA MET A 1 6.20 -1.41 0.05
C MET A 1 6.22 -1.02 1.51
N ALA A 2 5.91 0.24 1.87
CA ALA A 2 6.04 0.74 3.26
C ALA A 2 5.23 -0.09 4.28
N LEU A 3 3.98 -0.45 3.91
CA LEU A 3 3.07 -1.22 4.76
C LEU A 3 3.53 -2.66 5.06
N LYS A 4 4.48 -3.22 4.29
CA LYS A 4 5.08 -4.52 4.61
C LYS A 4 6.07 -4.44 5.78
N GLN A 5 6.63 -3.25 6.05
CA GLN A 5 7.62 -3.08 7.11
C GLN A 5 6.95 -2.87 8.48
N ARG A 6 5.87 -2.10 8.50
CA ARG A 6 5.05 -1.84 9.69
C ARG A 6 3.70 -1.24 9.30
N PRO A 7 2.71 -1.23 10.21
CA PRO A 7 1.48 -0.47 10.03
C PRO A 7 1.72 1.04 10.04
N TYR A 8 0.88 1.80 9.32
CA TYR A 8 0.90 3.27 9.29
C TYR A 8 -0.51 3.83 9.36
N ASN A 9 -0.70 4.99 9.99
CA ASN A 9 -1.92 5.77 9.78
C ASN A 9 -1.84 6.62 8.48
N ALA A 10 -2.97 7.15 8.03
CA ALA A 10 -3.06 7.91 6.78
C ALA A 10 -2.15 9.17 6.76
N HIS A 11 -1.94 9.83 7.90
CA HIS A 11 -1.03 10.98 7.99
C HIS A 11 0.43 10.54 7.87
N GLN A 12 0.83 9.47 8.53
CA GLN A 12 2.20 8.96 8.39
C GLN A 12 2.48 8.48 6.96
N LEU A 13 1.47 7.93 6.27
CA LEU A 13 1.59 7.59 4.85
C LEU A 13 1.76 8.82 3.96
N SER A 14 1.05 9.94 4.24
CA SER A 14 1.25 11.19 3.48
C SER A 14 2.65 11.73 3.64
N GLU A 15 3.18 11.74 4.87
CA GLU A 15 4.55 12.19 5.14
C GLU A 15 5.60 11.26 4.50
N THR A 16 5.46 9.94 4.72
CA THR A 16 6.45 8.95 4.26
C THR A 16 6.52 8.87 2.73
N LEU A 17 5.38 9.01 2.05
CA LEU A 17 5.30 8.95 0.59
C LEU A 17 5.43 10.32 -0.08
N ASN A 18 5.54 11.40 0.71
CA ASN A 18 5.51 12.79 0.23
C ASN A 18 4.31 13.06 -0.71
N LEU A 19 3.12 12.64 -0.28
CA LEU A 19 1.86 12.77 -1.03
C LEU A 19 0.85 13.57 -0.23
N ASN A 20 -0.07 14.26 -0.91
CA ASN A 20 -1.13 14.95 -0.20
C ASN A 20 -2.08 13.95 0.50
N TYR A 21 -2.65 14.37 1.64
CA TYR A 21 -3.50 13.52 2.47
C TYR A 21 -4.75 12.99 1.73
N LYS A 22 -5.39 13.79 0.88
CA LYS A 22 -6.60 13.36 0.15
C LYS A 22 -6.29 12.24 -0.85
N THR A 23 -5.15 12.32 -1.55
CA THR A 23 -4.65 11.28 -2.45
C THR A 23 -4.38 10.00 -1.69
N VAL A 24 -3.72 10.08 -0.53
CA VAL A 24 -3.49 8.90 0.32
C VAL A 24 -4.81 8.26 0.76
N ARG A 25 -5.78 9.06 1.23
CA ARG A 25 -7.12 8.56 1.62
C ARG A 25 -7.86 7.89 0.48
N HIS A 26 -7.78 8.44 -0.73
CA HIS A 26 -8.37 7.84 -1.91
C HIS A 26 -7.77 6.47 -2.21
N HIS A 27 -6.44 6.36 -2.22
CA HIS A 27 -5.78 5.08 -2.49
C HIS A 27 -5.97 4.05 -1.38
N ILE A 28 -6.00 4.46 -0.11
CA ILE A 28 -6.33 3.55 1.00
C ILE A 28 -7.69 2.89 0.76
N LYS A 29 -8.70 3.68 0.39
CA LYS A 29 -10.04 3.15 0.10
C LYS A 29 -10.00 2.11 -1.02
N VAL A 30 -9.29 2.41 -2.12
CA VAL A 30 -9.14 1.47 -3.24
C VAL A 30 -8.43 0.18 -2.80
N LEU A 31 -7.39 0.29 -1.98
CA LEU A 31 -6.63 -0.87 -1.48
C LEU A 31 -7.44 -1.73 -0.50
N GLU A 32 -8.25 -1.11 0.38
CA GLU A 32 -9.19 -1.82 1.26
C GLU A 32 -10.29 -2.52 0.45
N GLU A 33 -10.85 -1.85 -0.57
CA GLU A 33 -11.87 -2.44 -1.47
C GLU A 33 -11.34 -3.64 -2.27
N ASN A 34 -10.03 -3.71 -2.51
CA ASN A 34 -9.37 -4.82 -3.22
C ASN A 34 -8.70 -5.83 -2.28
N ASP A 35 -9.00 -5.81 -0.98
CA ASP A 35 -8.48 -6.77 0.01
C ASP A 35 -6.94 -6.80 0.11
N VAL A 36 -6.28 -5.68 -0.24
CA VAL A 36 -4.82 -5.54 -0.17
C VAL A 36 -4.37 -5.11 1.23
N ILE A 37 -5.17 -4.23 1.85
CA ILE A 37 -4.91 -3.70 3.19
C ILE A 37 -6.15 -3.81 4.05
N THR A 38 -5.94 -3.85 5.35
CA THR A 38 -6.99 -3.74 6.37
C THR A 38 -6.58 -2.71 7.42
N SER A 39 -7.51 -2.39 8.32
CA SER A 39 -7.33 -1.35 9.33
C SER A 39 -7.76 -1.80 10.72
N ALA A 40 -7.07 -1.29 11.74
CA ALA A 40 -7.41 -1.47 13.15
C ALA A 40 -7.40 -0.13 13.88
N GLY A 41 -8.27 0.00 14.89
CA GLY A 41 -8.45 1.21 15.69
C GLY A 41 -9.81 1.88 15.48
N LYS A 42 -10.06 3.00 16.18
CA LYS A 42 -11.32 3.75 16.02
C LYS A 42 -11.27 4.55 14.72
N LYS A 43 -12.33 4.46 13.92
CA LYS A 43 -12.47 5.24 12.69
C LYS A 43 -12.20 6.73 12.99
N LYS A 44 -11.27 7.32 12.22
CA LYS A 44 -10.75 8.71 12.33
C LYS A 44 -9.70 9.02 13.40
N TYR A 45 -9.51 8.21 14.44
CA TYR A 45 -8.51 8.49 15.48
C TYR A 45 -7.70 7.25 15.82
N GLY A 46 -6.41 7.26 15.44
CA GLY A 46 -5.52 6.12 15.65
C GLY A 46 -5.79 4.91 14.74
N GLU A 47 -6.50 5.12 13.62
CA GLU A 47 -6.70 4.10 12.59
C GLU A 47 -5.36 3.79 11.91
N MET A 48 -4.89 2.55 12.05
CA MET A 48 -3.65 2.04 11.51
C MET A 48 -3.95 1.06 10.38
N TYR A 49 -3.32 1.24 9.24
CA TYR A 49 -3.43 0.39 8.06
C TYR A 49 -2.25 -0.56 7.99
N PHE A 50 -2.52 -1.80 7.57
CA PHE A 50 -1.54 -2.86 7.37
C PHE A 50 -2.02 -3.81 6.27
N LEU A 51 -1.14 -4.67 5.77
CA LEU A 51 -1.52 -5.66 4.77
C LEU A 51 -2.55 -6.64 5.34
N THR A 52 -3.45 -7.14 4.50
CA THR A 52 -4.29 -8.30 4.87
C THR A 52 -3.42 -9.54 5.01
N ASP A 53 -3.87 -10.53 5.79
CA ASP A 53 -3.15 -11.81 5.96
C ASP A 53 -2.85 -12.46 4.61
N LYS A 54 -3.84 -12.47 3.71
CA LYS A 54 -3.69 -12.96 2.34
C LYS A 54 -2.60 -12.20 1.57
N MET A 55 -2.61 -10.87 1.63
CA MET A 55 -1.60 -10.07 0.94
C MET A 55 -0.21 -10.24 1.56
N GLU A 56 -0.11 -10.54 2.87
CA GLU A 56 1.15 -10.87 3.51
C GLU A 56 1.74 -12.20 3.03
N GLU A 57 0.89 -13.22 2.92
CA GLU A 57 1.26 -14.55 2.41
C GLU A 57 1.71 -14.46 0.95
N ASP A 58 0.96 -13.75 0.12
CA ASP A 58 1.21 -13.61 -1.32
C ASP A 58 2.23 -12.51 -1.67
N PHE A 59 2.81 -11.82 -0.67
CA PHE A 59 3.61 -10.62 -0.91
C PHE A 59 4.82 -10.86 -1.83
N ASN A 60 5.49 -12.01 -1.68
CA ASN A 60 6.65 -12.36 -2.51
C ASN A 60 6.23 -12.55 -3.97
N THR A 61 5.14 -13.28 -4.21
CA THR A 61 4.57 -13.48 -5.55
C THR A 61 4.20 -12.14 -6.19
N PHE A 62 3.55 -11.25 -5.41
CA PHE A 62 3.26 -9.89 -5.88
C PHE A 62 4.53 -9.12 -6.26
N GLN A 63 5.59 -9.21 -5.45
CA GLN A 63 6.86 -8.53 -5.76
C GLN A 63 7.50 -9.06 -7.05
N ASP A 64 7.40 -10.35 -7.32
CA ASP A 64 7.98 -10.94 -8.53
C ASP A 64 7.20 -10.52 -9.78
N ILE A 65 5.87 -10.57 -9.74
CA ILE A 65 5.01 -10.01 -10.81
C ILE A 65 5.34 -8.52 -11.04
N TRP A 66 5.50 -7.74 -9.97
CA TRP A 66 5.81 -6.32 -10.07
C TRP A 66 7.19 -6.05 -10.69
N LYS A 67 8.19 -6.89 -10.42
CA LYS A 67 9.51 -6.81 -11.06
C LYS A 67 9.40 -7.10 -12.56
N GLU A 68 8.67 -8.14 -12.93
CA GLU A 68 8.47 -8.51 -14.34
C GLU A 68 7.79 -7.39 -15.13
N LEU A 69 6.72 -6.80 -14.59
CA LEU A 69 6.05 -5.65 -15.22
C LEU A 69 6.99 -4.47 -15.43
N LYS A 70 7.85 -4.16 -14.46
CA LYS A 70 8.85 -3.09 -14.60
C LYS A 70 9.87 -3.40 -15.71
N THR A 71 10.34 -4.63 -15.78
CA THR A 71 11.31 -5.05 -16.81
C THR A 71 10.71 -4.99 -18.22
N GLN A 72 9.43 -5.36 -18.37
CA GLN A 72 8.75 -5.34 -19.66
C GLN A 72 8.46 -3.89 -20.15
N HIS A 73 8.21 -2.95 -19.25
CA HIS A 73 7.95 -1.54 -19.59
C HIS A 73 9.20 -0.64 -19.60
N GLY A 74 10.34 -1.11 -19.06
CA GLY A 74 11.62 -0.38 -19.04
C GLY A 74 12.33 -0.27 -20.39
N ASN A 75 11.85 -0.95 -21.43
CA ASN A 75 12.50 -0.97 -22.76
C ASN A 75 11.94 0.06 -23.76
N LYS A 76 11.16 1.06 -23.29
CA LYS A 76 10.56 2.10 -24.15
C LYS A 76 11.02 3.54 -23.89
N TYR A 77 11.89 3.78 -22.91
CA TYR A 77 12.46 5.11 -22.62
C TYR A 77 13.89 5.00 -22.08
N GLY A 78 14.72 4.20 -22.74
CA GLY A 78 16.19 4.22 -22.59
C GLY A 78 16.81 5.12 -23.65
#